data_AF-A0A2U1QY22-F1
#
_entry.id   AF-A0A2U1QY22-F1
#
_cell.length_a   1.000
_cell.length_b   1.000
_cell.length_c   1.000
_cell.angle_alpha   90.00
_cell.angle_beta   90.00
_cell.angle_gamma   90.00
#
_symmetry.space_group_name_H-M   'P 1'
#
loop_
_entity.id
_entity.type
_entity.pdbx_description
1 polymer ?
#
loop_
_entity_poly.entity_id
_entity_poly.type
_entity_poly.pdbx_seq_one_letter_code
_entity_poly.pdbx_strand_id
1 'polypeptide(L)'
;MKVSKFLLLFLSIISFWGCEKSVTKIKRQYFTDDVKNVELLAVNYCVDNNGQISSVVINPEKTNYKNQEKINEAIENLKKIYYSEDSKLRNNCYDYIFIFANTKYENKKLDASKISKCDNLKTGTFKYSDGSFPEMTIIRDDKFQTEKNLHQTSTFRIEWSDNTNYSLTYVKGSNKRLDSLIGSKIYVEIIDILDDENYVYKATLLDKSIVIGILKKINS
;
A
#
# COMPACT_ATOMS: atom_id res chain seq x y z
N MET A 1 16.14 5.07 22.20
CA MET A 1 15.53 5.46 20.92
C MET A 1 15.83 4.36 19.89
N LYS A 2 14.91 3.40 19.67
CA LYS A 2 15.15 2.24 18.79
C LYS A 2 14.12 2.22 17.67
N VAL A 3 14.63 2.29 16.44
CA VAL A 3 13.90 2.48 15.19
C VAL A 3 13.41 1.14 14.63
N SER A 4 12.07 1.01 14.54
CA SER A 4 11.22 -0.07 13.99
C SER A 4 11.83 -0.82 12.79
N LYS A 5 12.06 -2.14 12.91
CA LYS A 5 12.58 -3.05 11.86
C LYS A 5 11.42 -3.74 11.13
N PHE A 6 11.37 -3.62 9.81
CA PHE A 6 10.42 -4.31 8.92
C PHE A 6 11.24 -5.03 7.84
N LEU A 7 11.12 -6.37 7.69
CA LEU A 7 11.50 -7.10 6.47
C LEU A 7 10.94 -8.53 6.40
N LEU A 8 10.48 -8.92 5.21
CA LEU A 8 9.84 -10.18 4.80
C LEU A 8 10.84 -11.28 4.34
N LEU A 9 10.40 -12.53 4.56
CA LEU A 9 10.61 -13.86 3.92
C LEU A 9 11.73 -14.14 2.87
N PHE A 10 12.37 -15.32 2.97
CA PHE A 10 12.29 -16.45 1.99
C PHE A 10 12.80 -17.81 2.56
N LEU A 11 12.32 -18.91 1.96
CA LEU A 11 12.25 -20.34 2.37
C LEU A 11 13.54 -21.18 2.54
N SER A 12 13.48 -22.24 3.37
CA SER A 12 13.79 -23.63 2.94
C SER A 12 13.24 -24.70 3.90
N ILE A 13 12.62 -25.72 3.32
CA ILE A 13 11.89 -26.87 3.88
C ILE A 13 12.85 -27.96 4.38
N ILE A 14 12.66 -28.52 5.59
CA ILE A 14 12.81 -29.96 5.88
C ILE A 14 11.73 -30.40 6.88
N SER A 15 11.08 -31.50 6.51
CA SER A 15 9.97 -32.25 7.11
C SER A 15 9.93 -32.44 8.62
N PHE A 16 8.81 -32.05 9.24
CA PHE A 16 8.18 -32.78 10.35
C PHE A 16 6.66 -32.56 10.29
N TRP A 17 5.88 -33.62 10.48
CA TRP A 17 4.43 -33.57 10.63
C TRP A 17 4.05 -32.59 11.75
N GLY A 18 3.50 -31.46 11.35
CA GLY A 18 2.94 -30.43 12.21
C GLY A 18 2.39 -29.35 11.32
N CYS A 19 1.10 -29.04 11.45
CA CYS A 19 0.36 -28.07 10.64
C CYS A 19 1.25 -26.97 10.06
N GLU A 20 1.34 -26.90 8.73
CA GLU A 20 1.71 -25.65 8.06
C GLU A 20 0.67 -24.62 8.48
N LYS A 21 0.95 -23.87 9.55
CA LYS A 21 0.20 -22.67 9.90
C LYS A 21 0.49 -21.70 8.77
N SER A 22 -0.36 -21.73 7.74
CA SER A 22 -0.46 -20.68 6.75
C SER A 22 -0.41 -19.34 7.48
N VAL A 23 0.63 -18.56 7.22
CA VAL A 23 0.69 -17.18 7.73
C VAL A 23 -0.40 -16.43 7.00
N THR A 24 -1.56 -16.29 7.64
CA THR A 24 -2.68 -15.53 7.09
C THR A 24 -2.22 -14.10 6.83
N LYS A 25 -2.11 -13.73 5.55
CA LYS A 25 -1.76 -12.37 5.15
C LYS A 25 -2.86 -11.41 5.63
N ILE A 26 -2.46 -10.28 6.22
CA ILE A 26 -3.39 -9.23 6.62
C ILE A 26 -4.14 -8.73 5.38
N LYS A 27 -5.48 -8.75 5.41
CA LYS A 27 -6.29 -8.12 4.36
C LYS A 27 -6.03 -6.61 4.40
N ARG A 28 -5.54 -6.06 3.29
CA ARG A 28 -5.18 -4.64 3.18
C ARG A 28 -6.32 -3.75 2.75
N GLN A 29 -7.20 -4.26 1.90
CA GLN A 29 -8.25 -3.47 1.26
C GLN A 29 -9.63 -4.12 1.39
N TYR A 30 -10.62 -3.27 1.59
CA TYR A 30 -12.04 -3.58 1.56
C TYR A 30 -12.72 -2.75 0.47
N PHE A 31 -13.66 -3.36 -0.24
CA PHE A 31 -14.54 -2.64 -1.15
C PHE A 31 -15.88 -2.40 -0.45
N THR A 32 -16.40 -1.19 -0.60
CA THR A 32 -17.62 -0.75 0.11
C THR A 32 -18.26 0.44 -0.60
N ASP A 33 -19.58 0.59 -0.52
CA ASP A 33 -20.32 1.66 -1.22
C ASP A 33 -20.39 2.96 -0.41
N ASP A 34 -20.00 2.93 0.86
CA ASP A 34 -20.12 4.02 1.83
C ASP A 34 -18.97 5.05 1.79
N VAL A 35 -18.04 4.90 0.85
CA VAL A 35 -16.96 5.88 0.59
C VAL A 35 -17.11 6.48 -0.79
N LYS A 36 -16.79 7.77 -0.96
CA LYS A 36 -16.88 8.40 -2.29
C LYS A 36 -15.89 7.80 -3.28
N ASN A 37 -14.62 7.67 -2.85
CA ASN A 37 -13.53 7.15 -3.68
C ASN A 37 -12.64 6.16 -2.91
N VAL A 38 -11.79 6.68 -2.00
CA VAL A 38 -10.88 5.91 -1.15
C VAL A 38 -10.78 6.60 0.21
N GLU A 39 -10.92 5.85 1.28
CA GLU A 39 -10.70 6.27 2.66
C GLU A 39 -9.84 5.24 3.41
N LEU A 40 -9.27 5.65 4.53
CA LEU A 40 -8.24 4.95 5.27
C LEU A 40 -8.64 4.79 6.74
N LEU A 41 -8.30 3.62 7.27
CA LEU A 41 -8.27 3.34 8.70
C LEU A 41 -6.83 3.04 9.10
N ALA A 42 -6.23 3.93 9.89
CA ALA A 42 -4.91 3.75 10.45
C ALA A 42 -5.03 3.15 11.85
N VAL A 43 -4.32 2.06 12.10
CA VAL A 43 -4.25 1.40 13.42
C VAL A 43 -2.81 1.16 13.83
N ASN A 44 -2.57 1.12 15.13
CA ASN A 44 -1.39 0.51 15.73
C ASN A 44 -1.82 -0.80 16.40
N TYR A 45 -1.17 -1.91 16.09
CA TYR A 45 -1.46 -3.19 16.72
C TYR A 45 -0.19 -3.79 17.34
N CYS A 46 -0.35 -4.53 18.43
CA CYS A 46 0.76 -5.20 19.11
C CYS A 46 0.61 -6.71 19.02
N VAL A 47 1.74 -7.39 18.82
CA VAL A 47 1.84 -8.84 18.83
C VAL A 47 2.49 -9.27 20.13
N ASP A 48 1.85 -10.17 20.87
CA ASP A 48 2.37 -10.68 22.15
C ASP A 48 3.48 -11.72 21.96
N ASN A 49 3.94 -12.25 23.09
CA ASN A 49 4.94 -13.32 23.14
C ASN A 49 4.41 -14.66 22.62
N ASN A 50 3.09 -14.83 22.51
CA ASN A 50 2.43 -16.01 21.98
C ASN A 50 2.18 -15.90 20.47
N GLY A 51 2.45 -14.74 19.85
CA GLY A 51 2.22 -14.48 18.43
C GLY A 51 0.79 -14.09 18.12
N GLN A 52 -0.03 -13.79 19.13
CA GLN A 52 -1.38 -13.30 18.98
C GLN A 52 -1.38 -11.77 18.96
N ILE A 53 -2.36 -11.17 18.28
CA ILE A 53 -2.57 -9.72 18.35
C ILE A 53 -3.27 -9.39 19.66
N SER A 54 -2.53 -8.77 20.58
CA SER A 54 -3.02 -8.47 21.94
C SER A 54 -3.81 -7.16 22.03
N SER A 55 -3.54 -6.22 21.13
CA SER A 55 -4.21 -4.91 21.12
C SER A 55 -4.24 -4.32 19.73
N VAL A 56 -5.30 -3.55 19.44
CA VAL A 56 -5.44 -2.73 18.24
C VAL A 56 -6.00 -1.37 18.66
N VAL A 57 -5.28 -0.30 18.32
CA VAL A 57 -5.63 1.09 18.65
C VAL A 57 -5.77 1.88 17.35
N ILE A 58 -6.89 2.57 17.17
CA ILE A 58 -7.10 3.43 15.99
C ILE A 58 -6.29 4.72 16.16
N ASN A 59 -5.58 5.14 15.10
CA ASN A 59 -4.96 6.45 15.02
C ASN A 59 -5.94 7.44 14.38
N PRO A 60 -6.56 8.35 15.17
CA PRO A 60 -7.60 9.24 14.67
C PRO A 60 -7.06 10.30 13.70
N GLU A 61 -5.80 10.73 13.85
CA GLU A 61 -5.18 11.77 13.01
C GLU A 61 -4.96 11.29 11.57
N LYS A 62 -4.83 9.97 11.38
CA LYS A 62 -4.59 9.34 10.08
C LYS A 62 -5.80 8.54 9.57
N THR A 63 -6.94 8.62 10.26
CA THR A 63 -8.16 7.87 9.93
C THR A 63 -9.26 8.82 9.45
N ASN A 64 -9.58 8.73 8.17
CA ASN A 64 -10.73 9.43 7.59
C ASN A 64 -11.95 8.53 7.40
N TYR A 65 -11.82 7.20 7.40
CA TYR A 65 -12.95 6.26 7.34
C TYR A 65 -13.75 6.23 8.64
N LYS A 66 -15.09 6.23 8.55
CA LYS A 66 -16.00 6.43 9.72
C LYS A 66 -17.02 5.32 10.00
N ASN A 67 -17.23 4.37 9.09
CA ASN A 67 -18.23 3.32 9.32
C ASN A 67 -17.74 2.30 10.38
N GLN A 68 -18.38 2.31 11.53
CA GLN A 68 -17.98 1.50 12.69
C GLN A 68 -18.15 -0.01 12.47
N GLU A 69 -19.17 -0.44 11.74
CA GLU A 69 -19.39 -1.87 11.46
C GLU A 69 -18.21 -2.44 10.67
N LYS A 70 -17.81 -1.72 9.61
CA LYS A 70 -16.71 -2.11 8.73
C LYS A 70 -15.33 -1.96 9.38
N ILE A 71 -15.16 -0.95 10.23
CA ILE A 71 -13.96 -0.81 11.08
C ILE A 71 -13.83 -2.03 12.00
N ASN A 72 -14.91 -2.41 12.69
CA ASN A 72 -14.93 -3.59 13.56
C ASN A 72 -14.64 -4.87 12.77
N GLU A 73 -15.23 -5.03 11.58
CA GLU A 73 -14.94 -6.15 10.68
C GLU A 73 -13.44 -6.24 10.34
N ALA A 74 -12.79 -5.11 10.02
CA ALA A 74 -11.37 -5.06 9.71
C ALA A 74 -10.49 -5.42 10.93
N ILE A 75 -10.82 -4.88 12.10
CA ILE A 75 -10.12 -5.15 13.36
C ILE A 75 -10.26 -6.62 13.78
N GLU A 76 -11.45 -7.20 13.68
CA GLU A 76 -11.67 -8.61 14.02
C GLU A 76 -10.97 -9.55 13.05
N ASN A 77 -10.90 -9.20 11.76
CA ASN A 77 -10.09 -9.97 10.81
C ASN A 77 -8.60 -9.88 11.09
N LEU A 78 -8.11 -8.71 11.52
CA LEU A 78 -6.72 -8.53 11.95
C LEU A 78 -6.42 -9.43 13.15
N LYS A 79 -7.26 -9.43 14.19
CA LYS A 79 -7.06 -10.21 15.42
C LYS A 79 -7.00 -11.74 15.20
N LYS A 80 -7.56 -12.25 14.10
CA LYS A 80 -7.48 -13.68 13.73
C LYS A 80 -6.08 -14.12 13.28
N ILE A 81 -5.16 -13.18 13.11
CA ILE A 81 -3.82 -13.46 12.59
C ILE A 81 -2.92 -13.95 13.71
N TYR A 82 -2.17 -15.01 13.39
CA TYR A 82 -1.22 -15.64 14.29
C TYR A 82 0.17 -15.60 13.68
N TYR A 83 1.15 -15.20 14.47
CA TYR A 83 2.57 -15.19 14.11
C TYR A 83 3.28 -16.39 14.75
N SER A 84 4.06 -17.10 13.94
CA SER A 84 4.86 -18.25 14.38
C SER A 84 5.89 -17.87 15.45
N GLU A 85 6.40 -18.86 16.17
CA GLU A 85 7.29 -18.62 17.31
C GLU A 85 8.61 -17.94 16.95
N ASP A 86 9.12 -18.26 15.76
CA ASP A 86 10.32 -17.71 15.15
C ASP A 86 10.10 -16.34 14.49
N SER A 87 8.85 -15.87 14.44
CA SER A 87 8.52 -14.58 13.84
C SER A 87 9.17 -13.44 14.62
N LYS A 88 9.98 -12.66 13.89
CA LYS A 88 10.54 -11.39 14.38
C LYS A 88 9.47 -10.34 14.68
N LEU A 89 8.20 -10.62 14.34
CA LEU A 89 7.10 -9.71 14.58
C LEU A 89 6.57 -9.77 16.02
N ARG A 90 6.82 -10.87 16.75
CA ARG A 90 6.39 -11.02 18.16
C ARG A 90 6.99 -9.96 19.08
N ASN A 91 6.31 -9.71 20.20
CA ASN A 91 6.73 -8.79 21.27
C ASN A 91 6.99 -7.36 20.77
N ASN A 92 6.19 -6.88 19.84
CA ASN A 92 6.39 -5.58 19.23
C ASN A 92 5.08 -5.03 18.65
N CYS A 93 5.05 -3.73 18.37
CA CYS A 93 3.89 -3.05 17.82
C CYS A 93 4.18 -2.45 16.44
N TYR A 94 3.15 -2.40 15.60
CA TYR A 94 3.25 -2.01 14.21
C TYR A 94 2.08 -1.13 13.82
N ASP A 95 2.39 -0.11 13.02
CA ASP A 95 1.38 0.67 12.33
C ASP A 95 0.89 -0.10 11.10
N TYR A 96 -0.41 -0.02 10.84
CA TYR A 96 -1.04 -0.61 9.67
C TYR A 96 -2.14 0.31 9.15
N ILE A 97 -2.30 0.34 7.83
CA ILE A 97 -3.34 1.11 7.16
C ILE A 97 -4.21 0.13 6.37
N PHE A 98 -5.50 0.13 6.68
CA PHE A 98 -6.53 -0.47 5.85
C PHE A 98 -7.05 0.56 4.85
N ILE A 99 -7.31 0.09 3.63
CA ILE A 99 -7.86 0.88 2.54
C ILE A 99 -9.33 0.48 2.35
N PHE A 100 -10.24 1.44 2.36
CA PHE A 100 -11.63 1.29 2.00
C PHE A 100 -11.86 1.99 0.67
N ALA A 101 -12.02 1.21 -0.40
CA ALA A 101 -12.20 1.71 -1.76
C ALA A 101 -13.66 1.53 -2.19
N ASN A 102 -14.17 2.46 -3.00
CA ASN A 102 -15.53 2.34 -3.53
C ASN A 102 -15.63 1.09 -4.44
N THR A 103 -16.70 0.29 -4.30
CA THR A 103 -16.92 -0.95 -5.09
C THR A 103 -16.91 -0.68 -6.60
N LYS A 104 -17.27 0.53 -7.03
CA LYS A 104 -17.23 0.95 -8.45
C LYS A 104 -15.85 0.74 -9.08
N TYR A 105 -14.78 0.67 -8.29
CA TYR A 105 -13.41 0.46 -8.75
C TYR A 105 -12.97 -1.00 -8.89
N GLU A 106 -13.74 -1.96 -8.40
CA GLU A 106 -13.38 -3.39 -8.46
C GLU A 106 -13.04 -3.81 -9.89
N ASN A 107 -13.95 -3.51 -10.81
CA ASN A 107 -13.86 -3.86 -12.22
C ASN A 107 -13.73 -2.64 -13.15
N LYS A 108 -13.46 -1.45 -12.59
CA LYS A 108 -13.33 -0.22 -13.38
C LYS A 108 -12.17 -0.31 -14.35
N LYS A 109 -12.43 0.13 -15.57
CA LYS A 109 -11.44 0.51 -16.58
C LYS A 109 -11.64 1.97 -16.93
N LEU A 110 -10.55 2.63 -17.31
CA LEU A 110 -10.60 4.02 -17.73
C LEU A 110 -11.41 4.13 -19.03
N ASP A 111 -12.24 5.16 -19.12
CA ASP A 111 -12.97 5.49 -20.34
C ASP A 111 -11.98 5.83 -21.46
N ALA A 112 -12.20 5.28 -22.66
CA ALA A 112 -11.33 5.51 -23.82
C ALA A 112 -11.16 7.00 -24.14
N SER A 113 -12.21 7.81 -23.95
CA SER A 113 -12.18 9.26 -24.17
C SER A 113 -11.25 10.01 -23.22
N LYS A 114 -10.86 9.38 -22.10
CA LYS A 114 -9.99 9.97 -21.07
C LYS A 114 -8.53 9.49 -21.16
N ILE A 115 -8.21 8.51 -22.02
CA ILE A 115 -6.86 7.91 -22.10
C ILE A 115 -5.77 8.94 -22.40
N SER A 116 -6.02 9.89 -23.30
CA SER A 116 -5.05 10.93 -23.64
C SER A 116 -4.66 11.81 -22.45
N LYS A 117 -5.55 11.96 -21.45
CA LYS A 117 -5.25 12.70 -20.22
C LYS A 117 -4.21 12.02 -19.33
N CYS A 118 -3.93 10.73 -19.54
CA CYS A 118 -2.88 10.02 -18.80
C CYS A 118 -1.46 10.44 -19.20
N ASP A 119 -1.28 11.11 -20.35
CA ASP A 119 0.03 11.67 -20.71
C ASP A 119 0.53 12.67 -19.66
N ASN A 120 -0.38 13.36 -18.97
CA ASN A 120 -0.07 14.27 -17.87
C ASN A 120 0.53 13.56 -16.63
N LEU A 121 0.40 12.23 -16.53
CA LEU A 121 1.00 11.43 -15.46
C LEU A 121 2.43 11.00 -15.77
N LYS A 122 2.89 11.10 -17.02
CA LYS A 122 4.21 10.59 -17.41
C LYS A 122 5.33 11.39 -16.75
N THR A 123 5.12 12.68 -16.53
CA THR A 123 6.10 13.58 -15.90
C THR A 123 5.43 14.57 -14.96
N GLY A 124 6.20 15.05 -13.97
CA GLY A 124 5.79 16.10 -13.04
C GLY A 124 5.92 15.71 -11.58
N THR A 125 5.27 16.51 -10.73
CA THR A 125 5.26 16.32 -9.28
C THR A 125 3.86 15.89 -8.83
N PHE A 126 3.80 14.90 -7.93
CA PHE A 126 2.54 14.31 -7.45
C PHE A 126 2.57 14.07 -5.93
N LYS A 127 1.39 13.86 -5.35
CA LYS A 127 1.17 13.36 -3.99
C LYS A 127 0.11 12.26 -3.97
N TYR A 128 0.16 11.41 -2.97
CA TYR A 128 -0.96 10.53 -2.63
C TYR A 128 -2.07 11.36 -1.98
N SER A 129 -3.22 11.51 -2.65
CA SER A 129 -4.35 12.29 -2.14
C SER A 129 -5.34 11.46 -1.33
N ASP A 130 -5.22 10.13 -1.33
CA ASP A 130 -5.98 9.24 -0.44
C ASP A 130 -5.56 9.34 1.03
N GLY A 131 -4.42 9.98 1.32
CA GLY A 131 -3.90 10.19 2.68
C GLY A 131 -2.96 9.09 3.19
N SER A 132 -2.61 8.09 2.37
CA SER A 132 -1.76 6.97 2.79
C SER A 132 -0.35 7.40 3.13
N PHE A 133 0.17 8.39 2.40
CA PHE A 133 1.49 8.98 2.61
C PHE A 133 1.43 10.50 2.45
N PRO A 134 0.85 11.24 3.43
CA PRO A 134 0.51 12.66 3.26
C PRO A 134 1.73 13.56 3.06
N GLU A 135 2.88 13.16 3.60
CA GLU A 135 4.16 13.88 3.48
C GLU A 135 4.99 13.45 2.27
N MET A 136 4.59 12.39 1.57
CA MET A 136 5.36 11.86 0.45
C MET A 136 5.15 12.69 -0.80
N THR A 137 6.24 13.22 -1.35
CA THR A 137 6.26 13.86 -2.66
C THR A 137 6.81 12.89 -3.69
N ILE A 138 6.13 12.77 -4.82
CA ILE A 138 6.52 11.92 -5.95
C ILE A 138 6.99 12.85 -7.06
N ILE A 139 8.23 12.69 -7.51
CA ILE A 139 8.79 13.44 -8.64
C ILE A 139 9.06 12.44 -9.75
N ARG A 140 8.51 12.68 -10.93
CA ARG A 140 8.58 11.75 -12.06
C ARG A 140 9.13 12.44 -13.30
N ASP A 141 10.09 11.79 -13.93
CA ASP A 141 10.56 12.08 -15.30
C ASP A 141 10.22 10.91 -16.22
N ASP A 142 10.75 10.92 -17.45
CA ASP A 142 10.47 9.92 -18.48
C ASP A 142 10.94 8.50 -18.11
N LYS A 143 11.91 8.36 -17.20
CA LYS A 143 12.58 7.10 -16.87
C LYS A 143 12.51 6.72 -15.40
N PHE A 144 12.33 7.69 -14.52
CA PHE A 144 12.39 7.51 -13.08
C PHE A 144 11.25 8.19 -12.34
N GLN A 145 10.88 7.55 -11.24
CA GLN A 145 10.06 8.12 -10.18
C GLN A 145 10.88 8.14 -8.90
N THR A 146 10.97 9.31 -8.26
CA THR A 146 11.56 9.47 -6.93
C THR A 146 10.48 9.86 -5.94
N GLU A 147 10.27 9.03 -4.93
CA GLU A 147 9.40 9.29 -3.80
C GLU A 147 10.24 9.74 -2.62
N LYS A 148 9.93 10.90 -2.03
CA LYS A 148 10.69 11.42 -0.90
C LYS A 148 9.82 12.14 0.13
N ASN A 149 10.24 12.05 1.39
CA ASN A 149 9.81 12.91 2.49
C ASN A 149 11.05 13.31 3.32
N LEU A 150 10.86 13.87 4.52
CA LEU A 150 11.96 14.30 5.40
C LEU A 150 12.88 13.17 5.88
N HIS A 151 12.42 11.92 5.85
CA HIS A 151 13.09 10.78 6.47
C HIS A 151 13.57 9.73 5.46
N GLN A 152 12.90 9.63 4.31
CA GLN A 152 13.18 8.59 3.33
C GLN A 152 13.13 9.10 1.89
N THR A 153 13.91 8.44 1.05
CA THR A 153 13.87 8.60 -0.40
C THR A 153 13.93 7.22 -1.03
N SER A 154 13.12 7.02 -2.07
CA SER A 154 13.04 5.80 -2.87
C SER A 154 13.01 6.19 -4.33
N THR A 155 13.88 5.58 -5.15
CA THR A 155 13.91 5.76 -6.59
C THR A 155 13.47 4.48 -7.27
N PHE A 156 12.56 4.63 -8.24
CA PHE A 156 12.02 3.59 -9.08
C PHE A 156 12.32 3.92 -10.53
N ARG A 157 12.61 2.91 -11.36
CA ARG A 157 12.54 3.02 -12.81
C ARG A 157 11.07 2.86 -13.21
N ILE A 158 10.56 3.77 -14.03
CA ILE A 158 9.21 3.69 -14.59
C ILE A 158 9.27 3.20 -16.03
N GLU A 159 8.41 2.24 -16.37
CA GLU A 159 8.28 1.70 -17.72
C GLU A 159 6.80 1.67 -18.08
N TRP A 160 6.37 2.54 -19.01
CA TRP A 160 5.01 2.57 -19.53
C TRP A 160 4.84 1.49 -20.61
N SER A 161 3.88 0.59 -20.42
CA SER A 161 3.51 -0.38 -21.46
C SER A 161 2.51 0.21 -22.46
N ASP A 162 1.68 1.14 -21.99
CA ASP A 162 0.76 1.93 -22.80
C ASP A 162 0.43 3.24 -22.04
N ASN A 163 -0.61 3.97 -22.45
CA ASN A 163 -0.96 5.24 -21.82
C ASN A 163 -1.61 5.10 -20.44
N THR A 164 -2.15 3.94 -20.07
CA THR A 164 -2.82 3.73 -18.78
C THR A 164 -2.06 2.77 -17.87
N ASN A 165 -1.11 2.00 -18.40
CA ASN A 165 -0.39 0.97 -17.67
C ASN A 165 1.12 1.24 -17.62
N TYR A 166 1.69 1.08 -16.43
CA TYR A 166 3.14 1.18 -16.23
C TYR A 166 3.61 0.26 -15.11
N SER A 167 4.91 0.01 -15.07
CA SER A 167 5.55 -0.67 -13.95
C SER A 167 6.58 0.23 -13.27
N LEU A 168 6.73 0.03 -11.97
CA LEU A 168 7.75 0.67 -11.14
C LEU A 168 8.71 -0.40 -10.63
N THR A 169 9.97 -0.33 -11.06
CA THR A 169 11.03 -1.22 -10.58
C THR A 169 11.83 -0.51 -9.49
N TYR A 170 11.90 -1.06 -8.28
CA TYR A 170 12.69 -0.43 -7.20
C TYR A 170 14.19 -0.46 -7.52
N VAL A 171 14.84 0.69 -7.53
CA VAL A 171 16.26 0.84 -7.91
C VAL A 171 17.14 1.03 -6.68
N LYS A 172 16.76 1.97 -5.81
CA LYS A 172 17.53 2.32 -4.60
C LYS A 172 16.69 3.15 -3.64
N GLY A 173 17.14 3.26 -2.40
CA GLY A 173 16.60 4.24 -1.45
C GLY A 173 17.55 4.54 -0.30
N SER A 174 17.15 5.45 0.56
CA SER A 174 17.93 5.81 1.77
C SER A 174 17.79 4.76 2.88
N ASN A 175 16.68 4.02 2.91
CA ASN A 175 16.46 2.96 3.89
C ASN A 175 17.09 1.65 3.42
N LYS A 176 18.29 1.37 3.92
CA LYS A 176 19.06 0.15 3.62
C LYS A 176 18.36 -1.17 3.90
N ARG A 177 17.30 -1.17 4.71
CA ARG A 177 16.50 -2.38 4.94
C ARG A 177 15.72 -2.80 3.71
N LEU A 178 15.45 -1.88 2.79
CA LEU A 178 14.73 -2.15 1.56
C LEU A 178 15.65 -2.62 0.42
N ASP A 179 16.97 -2.71 0.63
CA ASP A 179 17.93 -3.11 -0.41
C ASP A 179 17.61 -4.51 -0.99
N SER A 180 17.00 -5.41 -0.20
CA SER A 180 16.54 -6.72 -0.68
C SER A 180 15.40 -6.66 -1.70
N LEU A 181 14.75 -5.50 -1.85
CA LEU A 181 13.67 -5.27 -2.81
C LEU A 181 14.19 -4.72 -4.14
N ILE A 182 15.49 -4.45 -4.29
CA ILE A 182 16.05 -3.92 -5.53
C ILE A 182 15.72 -4.88 -6.69
N GLY A 183 15.20 -4.33 -7.78
CA GLY A 183 14.72 -5.08 -8.96
C GLY A 183 13.27 -5.57 -8.86
N SER A 184 12.63 -5.46 -7.69
CA SER A 184 11.22 -5.83 -7.52
C SER A 184 10.29 -4.86 -8.26
N LYS A 185 9.22 -5.38 -8.85
CA LYS A 185 8.30 -4.63 -9.71
C LYS A 185 6.90 -4.49 -9.09
N ILE A 186 6.37 -3.28 -9.11
CA ILE A 186 4.95 -2.97 -8.89
C ILE A 186 4.33 -2.66 -10.24
N TYR A 187 3.15 -3.20 -10.51
CA TYR A 187 2.39 -2.90 -11.73
C TYR A 187 1.25 -1.95 -11.40
N VAL A 188 1.04 -0.94 -12.23
CA VAL A 188 0.04 0.11 -11.99
C VAL A 188 -0.80 0.32 -13.24
N GLU A 189 -2.12 0.33 -13.06
CA GLU A 189 -3.12 0.67 -14.05
C GLU A 189 -3.89 1.93 -13.60
N ILE A 190 -4.01 2.93 -14.46
CA ILE A 190 -4.91 4.06 -14.25
C ILE A 190 -6.32 3.64 -14.65
N ILE A 191 -7.24 3.71 -13.70
CA ILE A 191 -8.61 3.18 -13.85
C ILE A 191 -9.68 4.27 -13.88
N ASP A 192 -9.39 5.47 -13.36
CA ASP A 192 -10.32 6.60 -13.42
C ASP A 192 -9.59 7.94 -13.31
N ILE A 193 -10.25 9.00 -13.77
CA ILE A 193 -9.80 10.39 -13.65
C ILE A 193 -10.97 11.18 -13.08
N LEU A 194 -10.81 11.62 -11.83
CA LEU A 194 -11.83 12.33 -11.06
C LEU A 194 -11.96 13.77 -11.54
N ASP A 195 -10.83 14.40 -11.82
CA ASP A 195 -10.66 15.73 -12.40
C ASP A 195 -9.28 15.79 -13.08
N ASP A 196 -8.90 16.93 -13.65
CA ASP A 196 -7.67 17.05 -14.44
C ASP A 196 -6.37 16.87 -13.63
N GLU A 197 -6.44 16.82 -12.29
CA GLU A 197 -5.29 16.63 -11.41
C GLU A 197 -5.33 15.31 -10.62
N ASN A 198 -6.50 14.69 -10.46
CA ASN A 198 -6.70 13.52 -9.59
C ASN A 198 -6.97 12.23 -10.39
N TYR A 199 -6.08 11.26 -10.22
CA TYR A 199 -6.05 10.01 -10.96
C TYR A 199 -6.21 8.84 -10.00
N VAL A 200 -7.17 7.98 -10.26
CA VAL A 200 -7.36 6.74 -9.50
C VAL A 200 -6.57 5.64 -10.18
N TYR A 201 -5.75 4.94 -9.40
CA TYR A 201 -4.95 3.84 -9.89
C TYR A 201 -5.25 2.54 -9.15
N LYS A 202 -5.01 1.43 -9.83
CA LYS A 202 -4.98 0.07 -9.31
C LYS A 202 -3.53 -0.40 -9.37
N ALA A 203 -2.94 -0.73 -8.22
CA ALA A 203 -1.57 -1.24 -8.14
C ALA A 203 -1.55 -2.70 -7.69
N THR A 204 -0.80 -3.53 -8.39
CA THR A 204 -0.46 -4.90 -7.98
C THR A 204 0.91 -4.88 -7.30
N LEU A 205 0.92 -5.14 -6.00
CA LEU A 205 2.12 -5.13 -5.16
C LEU A 205 2.88 -6.46 -5.27
N LEU A 206 4.07 -6.50 -4.66
CA LEU A 206 4.98 -7.66 -4.69
C LEU A 206 4.36 -8.95 -4.16
N ASP A 207 3.47 -8.83 -3.17
CA ASP A 207 2.77 -9.96 -2.56
C ASP A 207 1.52 -10.39 -3.33
N LYS A 208 1.33 -9.84 -4.54
CA LYS A 208 0.16 -9.96 -5.44
C LYS A 208 -1.11 -9.32 -4.91
N SER A 209 -1.05 -8.58 -3.79
CA SER A 209 -2.20 -7.81 -3.33
C SER A 209 -2.47 -6.66 -4.30
N ILE A 210 -3.76 -6.36 -4.48
CA ILE A 210 -4.22 -5.24 -5.29
C ILE A 210 -4.66 -4.13 -4.35
N VAL A 211 -4.21 -2.91 -4.63
CA VAL A 211 -4.62 -1.70 -3.90
C VAL A 211 -5.13 -0.64 -4.86
N ILE A 212 -6.15 0.09 -4.44
CA ILE A 212 -6.65 1.29 -5.09
C ILE A 212 -6.11 2.49 -4.33
N GLY A 213 -5.62 3.47 -5.06
CA GLY A 213 -5.17 4.74 -4.49
C GLY A 213 -5.45 5.90 -5.43
N ILE A 214 -5.16 7.11 -4.95
CA ILE A 214 -5.38 8.34 -5.71
C ILE A 214 -4.07 9.13 -5.74
N LEU A 215 -3.61 9.40 -6.96
CA LEU A 215 -2.51 10.32 -7.22
C LEU A 215 -3.07 11.68 -7.60
N LYS A 216 -2.56 12.72 -6.96
CA LYS A 216 -2.83 14.11 -7.33
C LYS A 216 -1.58 14.75 -7.94
N LYS A 217 -1.70 15.30 -9.14
CA LYS A 217 -0.66 16.16 -9.73
C LYS A 217 -0.61 17.50 -9.00
N ILE A 218 0.59 17.98 -8.76
CA ILE A 218 0.84 19.28 -8.11
C ILE A 218 1.49 20.16 -9.16
N ASN A 219 0.78 21.22 -9.55
CA ASN A 219 1.35 22.24 -10.42
C ASN A 219 2.49 22.92 -9.65
N SER A 220 3.70 22.86 -10.25
CA SER A 220 4.87 23.62 -9.82
C SER A 220 4.89 24.95 -10.54
#